data_AF-A0AAV5MUI7-F1
#
_entry.id   AF-A0AAV5MUI7-F1
#
_cell.length_a   1.000
_cell.length_b   1.000
_cell.length_c   1.000
_cell.angle_alpha   90.00
_cell.angle_beta   90.00
_cell.angle_gamma   90.00
#
_symmetry.space_group_name_H-M   'P 1'
#
loop_
_entity.id
_entity.type
_entity.pdbx_description
1 polymer ?
#
loop_
_entity_poly.entity_id
_entity_poly.type
_entity_poly.pdbx_seq_one_letter_code
_entity_poly.pdbx_strand_id
1 'polypeptide(L)'
;MKAYVSDTEDLKLDPSYQETWDDMIINFLSESLDVIQDDNWVISLGNAFTRQYALYTPNDEHSALLHRCLGMLLQKVNERSYVRGKMDWMYMQANITVPTNRLGLAKAMGLVAAAHLDTVLEKLKEILDNVGQSIFHRFLAFFSDSYRTEDSDDIHAALALMYGYAARYAPTTVIEARIDALVGTNMLSRLLHVRHPTAKQAVITAIDLLGLY
;
A
#
# COMPACT_ATOMS: atom_id res chain seq x y z
N MET A 1 -18.30 -19.41 -13.44
CA MET A 1 -18.71 -18.02 -13.17
C MET A 1 -20.25 -17.92 -13.15
N LYS A 2 -20.91 -18.48 -12.13
CA LYS A 2 -22.35 -18.32 -11.86
C LYS A 2 -22.59 -18.52 -10.35
N ALA A 3 -22.49 -17.46 -9.55
CA ALA A 3 -22.98 -17.43 -8.15
C ALA A 3 -22.99 -16.03 -7.48
N TYR A 4 -22.83 -14.91 -8.19
CA TYR A 4 -22.63 -13.59 -7.54
C TYR A 4 -23.73 -12.56 -7.83
N VAL A 5 -24.99 -12.98 -7.85
CA VAL A 5 -26.10 -12.01 -7.77
C VAL A 5 -27.07 -12.50 -6.70
N SER A 6 -26.65 -12.39 -5.44
CA SER A 6 -27.58 -12.25 -4.31
C SER A 6 -28.07 -10.80 -4.28
N ASP A 7 -29.28 -10.58 -3.77
CA ASP A 7 -29.94 -9.28 -3.71
C ASP A 7 -29.00 -8.18 -3.19
N THR A 8 -28.99 -7.05 -3.91
CA THR A 8 -28.10 -5.91 -3.62
C THR A 8 -28.37 -5.23 -2.28
N GLU A 9 -29.52 -5.53 -1.65
CA GLU A 9 -29.88 -5.01 -0.33
C GLU A 9 -29.27 -5.81 0.82
N ASP A 10 -29.22 -7.14 0.71
CA ASP A 10 -28.59 -8.03 1.71
C ASP A 10 -27.09 -7.78 1.80
N LEU A 11 -26.48 -7.46 0.66
CA LEU A 11 -25.08 -7.17 0.56
C LEU A 11 -24.68 -5.85 1.25
N LYS A 12 -25.57 -4.86 1.38
CA LYS A 12 -25.29 -3.60 2.11
C LYS A 12 -25.27 -3.76 3.63
N LEU A 13 -25.75 -4.88 4.15
CA LEU A 13 -25.78 -5.18 5.58
C LEU A 13 -24.45 -5.78 6.08
N ASP A 14 -23.59 -6.24 5.17
CA ASP A 14 -22.27 -6.77 5.50
C ASP A 14 -21.21 -5.65 5.55
N PRO A 15 -20.58 -5.39 6.70
CA PRO A 15 -19.51 -4.40 6.80
C PRO A 15 -18.29 -4.72 5.93
N SER A 16 -18.14 -5.95 5.41
CA SER A 16 -17.08 -6.38 4.50
C SER A 16 -17.44 -6.26 3.00
N TYR A 17 -18.65 -5.78 2.69
CA TYR A 17 -19.13 -5.63 1.32
C TYR A 17 -18.20 -4.82 0.43
N GLN A 18 -17.74 -3.66 0.91
CA GLN A 18 -16.88 -2.77 0.12
C GLN A 18 -15.56 -3.46 -0.25
N GLU A 19 -14.97 -4.20 0.69
CA GLU A 19 -13.73 -4.94 0.46
C GLU A 19 -13.92 -6.06 -0.59
N THR A 20 -15.06 -6.75 -0.53
CA THR A 20 -15.43 -7.77 -1.52
C THR A 20 -15.56 -7.18 -2.92
N TRP A 21 -16.21 -6.03 -3.06
CA TRP A 21 -16.33 -5.35 -4.36
C TRP A 21 -15.00 -4.86 -4.91
N ASP A 22 -14.19 -4.25 -4.04
CA ASP A 22 -12.85 -3.85 -4.44
C ASP A 22 -12.04 -5.04 -4.95
N ASP A 23 -12.07 -6.17 -4.23
CA ASP A 23 -11.36 -7.40 -4.63
C ASP A 23 -11.86 -7.93 -5.98
N MET A 24 -13.17 -7.90 -6.22
CA MET A 24 -13.74 -8.26 -7.52
C MET A 24 -13.25 -7.35 -8.66
N ILE A 25 -13.17 -6.03 -8.41
CA ILE A 25 -12.67 -5.06 -9.41
C ILE A 25 -11.18 -5.31 -9.69
N ILE A 26 -10.37 -5.55 -8.65
CA ILE A 26 -8.94 -5.83 -8.81
C ILE A 26 -8.72 -7.13 -9.58
N ASN A 27 -9.48 -8.18 -9.28
CA ASN A 27 -9.38 -9.46 -10.00
C ASN A 27 -9.80 -9.31 -11.47
N PHE A 28 -10.91 -8.60 -11.74
CA PHE A 28 -11.35 -8.31 -13.10
C PHE A 28 -10.28 -7.54 -13.89
N LEU A 29 -9.64 -6.53 -13.26
CA LEU A 29 -8.54 -5.80 -13.87
C LEU A 29 -7.35 -6.72 -14.16
N SER A 30 -6.94 -7.57 -13.20
CA SER A 30 -5.84 -8.52 -13.41
C SER A 30 -6.10 -9.44 -14.60
N GLU A 31 -7.27 -10.10 -14.62
CA GLU A 31 -7.64 -11.04 -15.70
C GLU A 31 -7.70 -10.33 -17.05
N SER A 32 -8.20 -9.10 -17.08
CA SER A 32 -8.23 -8.29 -18.31
C SER A 32 -6.82 -7.98 -18.81
N LEU A 33 -5.90 -7.59 -17.93
CA LEU A 33 -4.51 -7.30 -18.30
C LEU A 33 -3.77 -8.56 -18.77
N ASP A 34 -4.04 -9.71 -18.15
CA ASP A 34 -3.47 -11.01 -18.54
C ASP A 34 -3.91 -11.47 -19.94
N VAL A 35 -5.08 -11.02 -20.41
CA VAL A 35 -5.55 -11.27 -21.78
C VAL A 35 -4.97 -10.28 -22.78
N ILE A 36 -4.77 -9.02 -22.40
CA ILE A 36 -4.28 -7.96 -23.31
C ILE A 36 -2.83 -8.19 -23.73
N GLN A 37 -1.95 -8.55 -22.79
CA GLN A 37 -0.54 -8.91 -23.05
C GLN A 37 0.24 -7.89 -23.92
N ASP A 38 -0.04 -6.60 -23.77
CA ASP A 38 0.63 -5.50 -24.47
C ASP A 38 1.16 -4.47 -23.46
N ASP A 39 2.47 -4.49 -23.22
CA ASP A 39 3.16 -3.62 -22.26
C ASP A 39 2.92 -2.13 -22.55
N ASN A 40 2.86 -1.72 -23.82
CA ASN A 40 2.62 -0.31 -24.18
C ASN A 40 1.18 0.10 -23.86
N TRP A 41 0.23 -0.81 -24.08
CA TRP A 41 -1.16 -0.60 -23.72
C TRP A 41 -1.32 -0.49 -22.19
N VAL A 42 -0.69 -1.39 -21.43
CA VAL A 42 -0.73 -1.38 -19.95
C VAL A 42 -0.12 -0.08 -19.40
N ILE A 43 1.02 0.37 -19.93
CA ILE A 43 1.62 1.66 -19.59
C ILE A 43 0.68 2.83 -19.93
N SER A 44 0.03 2.78 -21.10
CA SER A 44 -0.94 3.81 -21.51
C SER A 44 -2.14 3.89 -20.58
N LEU A 45 -2.67 2.75 -20.11
CA LEU A 45 -3.72 2.68 -19.11
C LEU A 45 -3.27 3.27 -17.77
N GLY A 46 -2.07 2.92 -17.30
CA GLY A 46 -1.52 3.48 -16.06
C GLY A 46 -1.34 5.00 -16.14
N ASN A 47 -0.94 5.52 -17.30
CA ASN A 47 -0.90 6.96 -17.55
C ASN A 47 -2.28 7.60 -17.55
N ALA A 48 -3.29 6.93 -18.12
CA ALA A 48 -4.67 7.37 -18.04
C ALA A 48 -5.15 7.46 -16.59
N PHE A 49 -4.95 6.42 -15.77
CA PHE A 49 -5.26 6.41 -14.34
C PHE A 49 -4.66 7.59 -13.59
N THR A 50 -3.37 7.89 -13.82
CA THR A 50 -2.73 9.04 -13.16
C THR A 50 -3.30 10.39 -13.60
N ARG A 51 -3.68 10.56 -14.88
CA ARG A 51 -4.28 11.81 -15.38
C ARG A 51 -5.64 12.10 -14.77
N GLN A 52 -6.43 11.06 -14.51
CA GLN A 52 -7.79 11.18 -13.99
C GLN A 52 -7.86 11.11 -12.46
N TYR A 53 -6.74 11.00 -11.75
CA TYR A 53 -6.72 10.81 -10.30
C TYR A 53 -7.52 11.86 -9.52
N ALA A 54 -7.48 13.12 -9.97
CA ALA A 54 -8.22 14.23 -9.37
C ALA A 54 -9.75 14.01 -9.34
N LEU A 55 -10.30 13.10 -10.16
CA LEU A 55 -11.72 12.74 -10.12
C LEU A 55 -12.10 11.92 -8.87
N TYR A 56 -11.11 11.29 -8.22
CA TYR A 56 -11.32 10.38 -7.09
C TYR A 56 -10.89 10.99 -5.76
N THR A 57 -10.13 12.09 -5.76
CA THR A 57 -9.65 12.76 -4.53
C THR A 57 -10.74 13.24 -3.57
N PRO A 58 -12.00 13.56 -4.00
CA PRO A 58 -13.03 13.93 -3.04
C PRO A 58 -13.49 12.79 -2.13
N ASN A 59 -13.15 11.52 -2.45
CA ASN A 59 -13.49 10.36 -1.63
C ASN A 59 -12.26 9.45 -1.43
N ASP A 60 -11.79 9.35 -0.19
CA ASP A 60 -10.65 8.51 0.16
C ASP A 60 -10.84 7.03 -0.21
N GLU A 61 -12.05 6.47 -0.17
CA GLU A 61 -12.33 5.10 -0.60
C GLU A 61 -12.06 4.92 -2.10
N HIS A 62 -12.49 5.88 -2.92
CA HIS A 62 -12.26 5.83 -4.36
C HIS A 62 -10.78 5.99 -4.72
N SER A 63 -10.08 6.91 -4.05
CA SER A 63 -8.64 7.08 -4.25
C SER A 63 -7.85 5.85 -3.77
N ALA A 64 -8.29 5.21 -2.67
CA ALA A 64 -7.72 3.96 -2.16
C ALA A 64 -7.89 2.81 -3.17
N LEU A 65 -9.07 2.66 -3.76
CA LEU A 65 -9.30 1.68 -4.82
C LEU A 65 -8.44 1.96 -6.05
N LEU A 66 -8.30 3.24 -6.46
CA LEU A 66 -7.43 3.60 -7.57
C LEU A 66 -5.95 3.27 -7.30
N HIS A 67 -5.46 3.47 -6.08
CA HIS A 67 -4.12 3.00 -5.70
C HIS A 67 -3.99 1.50 -5.90
N ARG A 68 -4.97 0.71 -5.48
CA ARG A 68 -4.97 -0.76 -5.66
C ARG A 68 -4.99 -1.14 -7.14
N CYS A 69 -5.80 -0.47 -7.96
CA CYS A 69 -5.83 -0.67 -9.42
C CYS A 69 -4.46 -0.37 -10.06
N LEU A 70 -3.81 0.72 -9.65
CA LEU A 70 -2.45 1.03 -10.09
C LEU A 70 -1.45 -0.04 -9.62
N GLY A 71 -1.52 -0.49 -8.36
CA GLY A 71 -0.66 -1.55 -7.86
C GLY A 71 -0.81 -2.86 -8.65
N MET A 72 -2.04 -3.22 -9.00
CA MET A 72 -2.32 -4.39 -9.83
C MET A 72 -1.77 -4.24 -11.24
N LEU A 73 -1.96 -3.06 -11.85
CA LEU A 73 -1.43 -2.75 -13.17
C LEU A 73 0.10 -2.83 -13.18
N LEU A 74 0.75 -2.23 -12.18
CA LEU A 74 2.21 -2.18 -12.07
C LEU A 74 2.81 -3.57 -11.86
N GLN A 75 2.10 -4.51 -11.23
CA GLN A 75 2.51 -5.92 -11.17
C GLN A 75 2.73 -6.53 -12.57
N LYS A 76 2.01 -6.04 -13.59
CA LYS A 76 2.07 -6.55 -14.96
C LYS A 76 3.06 -5.78 -15.85
N VAL A 77 3.79 -4.80 -15.31
CA VAL A 77 4.70 -3.95 -16.10
C VAL A 77 6.15 -4.37 -15.92
N ASN A 78 6.83 -4.71 -17.01
CA ASN A 78 8.25 -5.12 -16.97
C ASN A 78 9.23 -3.95 -16.77
N GLU A 79 8.85 -2.73 -17.17
CA GLU A 79 9.75 -1.57 -17.13
C GLU A 79 9.92 -1.03 -15.70
N ARG A 80 11.02 -1.42 -15.04
CA ARG A 80 11.32 -1.06 -13.64
C ARG A 80 11.33 0.45 -13.37
N SER A 81 11.82 1.28 -14.30
CA SER A 81 11.81 2.75 -14.18
C SER A 81 10.40 3.30 -14.08
N TYR A 82 9.49 2.80 -14.91
CA TYR A 82 8.09 3.18 -14.88
C TYR A 82 7.41 2.73 -13.57
N VAL A 83 7.67 1.49 -13.13
CA VAL A 83 7.14 0.95 -11.88
C VAL A 83 7.56 1.82 -10.69
N ARG A 84 8.86 2.12 -10.57
CA ARG A 84 9.38 3.00 -9.50
C ARG A 84 8.74 4.39 -9.56
N GLY A 85 8.70 5.01 -10.74
CA GLY A 85 8.14 6.36 -10.89
C GLY A 85 6.65 6.43 -10.53
N LYS A 86 5.86 5.39 -10.85
CA LYS A 86 4.45 5.33 -10.46
C LYS A 86 4.25 5.00 -8.99
N MET A 87 5.10 4.19 -8.37
CA MET A 87 5.10 4.00 -6.92
C MET A 87 5.39 5.29 -6.17
N ASP A 88 6.41 6.05 -6.60
CA ASP A 88 6.73 7.36 -6.03
C ASP A 88 5.53 8.30 -6.14
N TRP A 89 4.91 8.33 -7.32
CA TRP A 89 3.73 9.13 -7.56
C TRP A 89 2.54 8.72 -6.66
N MET A 90 2.25 7.42 -6.51
CA MET A 90 1.18 6.95 -5.62
C MET A 90 1.45 7.38 -4.17
N TYR A 91 2.68 7.22 -3.69
CA TYR A 91 3.06 7.64 -2.34
C TYR A 91 2.89 9.16 -2.14
N MET A 92 3.24 9.97 -3.13
CA MET A 92 3.07 11.43 -3.08
C MET A 92 1.60 11.88 -3.09
N GLN A 93 0.71 11.12 -3.73
CA GLN A 93 -0.72 11.47 -3.81
C GLN A 93 -1.54 10.97 -2.61
N ALA A 94 -1.12 9.87 -1.99
CA ALA A 94 -1.88 9.25 -0.92
C ALA A 94 -1.93 10.10 0.34
N ASN A 95 -3.13 10.27 0.90
CA ASN A 95 -3.30 10.90 2.20
C ASN A 95 -3.13 9.85 3.32
N ILE A 96 -1.89 9.62 3.76
CA ILE A 96 -1.57 8.57 4.75
C ILE A 96 -2.11 8.84 6.17
N THR A 97 -2.63 10.04 6.43
CA THR A 97 -3.32 10.37 7.69
C THR A 97 -4.73 9.75 7.74
N VAL A 98 -5.33 9.48 6.58
CA VAL A 98 -6.63 8.82 6.47
C VAL A 98 -6.42 7.30 6.42
N PRO A 99 -6.97 6.52 7.38
CA PRO A 99 -6.72 5.09 7.46
C PRO A 99 -7.08 4.31 6.19
N THR A 100 -8.20 4.65 5.54
CA THR A 100 -8.65 4.02 4.29
C THR A 100 -7.66 4.24 3.14
N ASN A 101 -7.20 5.48 2.96
CA ASN A 101 -6.26 5.83 1.92
C ASN A 101 -4.89 5.18 2.15
N ARG A 102 -4.41 5.24 3.41
CA ARG A 102 -3.21 4.52 3.87
C ARG A 102 -3.28 3.02 3.59
N LEU A 103 -4.41 2.40 3.88
CA LEU A 103 -4.63 0.97 3.63
C LEU A 103 -4.65 0.65 2.13
N GLY A 104 -5.31 1.47 1.32
CA GLY A 104 -5.33 1.33 -0.14
C GLY A 104 -3.93 1.42 -0.75
N LEU A 105 -3.12 2.39 -0.32
CA LEU A 105 -1.71 2.51 -0.70
C LEU A 105 -0.90 1.28 -0.28
N ALA A 106 -1.10 0.78 0.94
CA ALA A 106 -0.37 -0.38 1.44
C ALA A 106 -0.71 -1.66 0.65
N LYS A 107 -1.99 -1.91 0.39
CA LYS A 107 -2.44 -3.00 -0.50
C LYS A 107 -1.86 -2.85 -1.90
N ALA A 108 -1.80 -1.64 -2.44
CA ALA A 108 -1.18 -1.37 -3.73
C ALA A 108 0.31 -1.74 -3.76
N MET A 109 1.10 -1.31 -2.78
CA MET A 109 2.51 -1.69 -2.66
C MET A 109 2.68 -3.20 -2.55
N GLY A 110 1.78 -3.87 -1.83
CA GLY A 110 1.72 -5.34 -1.78
C GLY A 110 1.49 -5.99 -3.14
N LEU A 111 0.52 -5.50 -3.92
CA LEU A 111 0.25 -6.00 -5.27
C LEU A 111 1.47 -5.84 -6.19
N VAL A 112 2.19 -4.71 -6.09
CA VAL A 112 3.45 -4.49 -6.82
C VAL A 112 4.53 -5.48 -6.35
N ALA A 113 4.63 -5.73 -5.04
CA ALA A 113 5.63 -6.61 -4.46
C ALA A 113 5.52 -8.07 -4.92
N ALA A 114 4.35 -8.50 -5.39
CA ALA A 114 4.17 -9.83 -5.96
C ALA A 114 5.06 -10.09 -7.19
N ALA A 115 5.43 -9.04 -7.95
CA ALA A 115 6.34 -9.14 -9.10
C ALA A 115 7.63 -8.32 -8.93
N HIS A 116 7.61 -7.26 -8.13
CA HIS A 116 8.69 -6.28 -8.00
C HIS A 116 9.11 -6.05 -6.53
N LEU A 117 9.21 -7.12 -5.73
CA LEU A 117 9.51 -7.06 -4.30
C LEU A 117 10.70 -6.15 -3.98
N ASP A 118 11.84 -6.34 -4.64
CA ASP A 118 13.05 -5.56 -4.39
C ASP A 118 12.83 -4.05 -4.59
N THR A 119 12.06 -3.67 -5.61
CA THR A 119 11.76 -2.25 -5.89
C THR A 119 10.85 -1.66 -4.80
N VAL A 120 9.91 -2.45 -4.27
CA VAL A 120 9.08 -2.06 -3.13
C VAL A 120 9.94 -1.89 -1.88
N LEU A 121 10.79 -2.86 -1.56
CA LEU A 121 11.64 -2.80 -0.36
C LEU A 121 12.64 -1.64 -0.41
N GLU A 122 13.23 -1.36 -1.56
CA GLU A 122 14.06 -0.17 -1.78
C GLU A 122 13.28 1.11 -1.46
N LYS A 123 12.02 1.23 -1.93
CA LYS A 123 11.20 2.42 -1.67
C LYS A 123 10.84 2.55 -0.18
N LEU A 124 10.45 1.46 0.46
CA LEU A 124 10.11 1.48 1.89
C LEU A 124 11.32 1.85 2.76
N LYS A 125 12.50 1.36 2.38
CA LYS A 125 13.77 1.76 3.02
C LYS A 125 14.07 3.24 2.83
N GLU A 126 13.90 3.78 1.62
CA GLU A 126 14.06 5.21 1.34
C GLU A 126 13.14 6.07 2.23
N ILE A 127 11.86 5.69 2.35
CA ILE A 127 10.90 6.39 3.21
C ILE A 127 11.35 6.33 4.68
N LEU A 128 11.77 5.16 5.16
CA LEU A 128 12.24 4.97 6.53
C LEU A 128 13.51 5.78 6.84
N ASP A 129 14.48 5.80 5.92
CA ASP A 129 15.73 6.55 6.07
C ASP A 129 15.45 8.05 6.11
N ASN A 130 14.53 8.55 5.26
CA ASN A 130 14.08 9.94 5.26
C ASN A 130 13.40 10.33 6.58
N VAL A 131 12.59 9.44 7.17
CA VAL A 131 12.01 9.64 8.50
C VAL A 131 13.10 9.71 9.56
N GLY A 132 14.08 8.81 9.51
CA GLY A 132 15.23 8.79 10.44
C GLY A 132 16.03 10.09 10.40
N GLN A 133 16.40 10.55 9.20
CA GLN A 133 17.12 11.82 9.02
C GLN A 133 16.29 13.03 9.46
N SER A 134 14.99 13.04 9.16
CA SER A 134 14.08 14.07 9.62
C SER A 134 13.92 14.06 11.15
N ILE A 135 13.98 12.89 11.82
CA ILE A 135 14.04 12.81 13.30
C ILE A 135 15.33 13.43 13.84
N PHE A 136 16.51 13.16 13.25
CA PHE A 136 17.77 13.79 13.68
C PHE A 136 17.74 15.31 13.52
N HIS A 137 17.19 15.81 12.41
CA HIS A 137 17.03 17.24 12.20
C HIS A 137 15.97 17.88 13.12
N ARG A 138 14.95 17.11 13.52
CA ARG A 138 13.87 17.52 14.47
C ARG A 138 14.30 17.46 15.94
N PHE A 139 15.20 16.54 16.32
CA PHE A 139 15.78 16.50 17.67
C PHE A 139 16.59 17.76 17.97
N LEU A 140 17.27 18.33 16.96
CA LEU A 140 17.90 19.64 17.06
C LEU A 140 16.89 20.82 17.15
N ALA A 141 15.65 20.62 16.68
CA ALA A 141 14.57 21.60 16.75
C ALA A 141 13.66 21.45 18.00
N PHE A 142 13.97 20.50 18.89
CA PHE A 142 13.18 20.12 20.07
C PHE A 142 13.05 21.23 21.15
N PHE A 143 13.60 22.41 20.91
CA PHE A 143 13.33 23.59 21.75
C PHE A 143 11.98 24.26 21.46
N SER A 144 11.18 23.78 20.49
CA SER A 144 9.83 24.30 20.28
C SER A 144 8.87 23.28 19.64
N ASP A 145 7.85 22.93 20.43
CA ASP A 145 6.45 22.85 19.99
C ASP A 145 5.83 21.47 19.67
N SER A 146 4.61 21.31 20.20
CA SER A 146 3.89 20.07 20.52
C SER A 146 2.99 19.52 19.41
N TYR A 147 3.04 20.10 18.21
CA TYR A 147 2.16 19.76 17.07
C TYR A 147 2.76 18.68 16.13
N ARG A 148 3.99 18.21 16.38
CA ARG A 148 4.81 17.50 15.38
C ARG A 148 4.92 15.98 15.57
N THR A 149 4.19 15.42 16.53
CA THR A 149 4.32 14.00 16.92
C THR A 149 3.36 13.08 16.15
N GLU A 150 2.22 13.59 15.66
CA GLU A 150 1.20 12.82 14.91
C GLU A 150 1.67 12.41 13.50
N ASP A 151 2.33 13.31 12.76
CA ASP A 151 2.86 13.03 11.41
C ASP A 151 3.84 11.83 11.39
N SER A 152 4.59 11.64 12.48
CA SER A 152 5.51 10.52 12.60
C SER A 152 4.75 9.21 12.74
N ASP A 153 3.70 9.16 13.55
CA ASP A 153 2.98 7.91 13.84
C ASP A 153 2.21 7.40 12.61
N ASP A 154 1.66 8.29 11.78
CA ASP A 154 0.98 7.89 10.55
C ASP A 154 1.94 7.34 9.49
N ILE A 155 3.16 7.89 9.39
CA ILE A 155 4.19 7.33 8.51
C ILE A 155 4.63 5.95 9.01
N HIS A 156 4.79 5.75 10.33
CA HIS A 156 5.12 4.43 10.88
C HIS A 156 4.00 3.43 10.64
N ALA A 157 2.73 3.84 10.80
CA ALA A 157 1.57 3.00 10.48
C ALA A 157 1.52 2.64 8.99
N ALA A 158 1.83 3.59 8.10
CA ALA A 158 1.85 3.35 6.66
C ALA A 158 2.97 2.39 6.29
N LEU A 159 4.18 2.59 6.83
CA LEU A 159 5.32 1.68 6.65
C LEU A 159 4.98 0.27 7.15
N ALA A 160 4.42 0.13 8.35
CA ALA A 160 4.06 -1.17 8.89
C ALA A 160 3.08 -1.91 7.97
N LEU A 161 2.02 -1.24 7.51
CA LEU A 161 1.06 -1.83 6.58
C LEU A 161 1.70 -2.17 5.23
N MET A 162 2.51 -1.27 4.66
CA MET A 162 3.18 -1.51 3.38
C MET A 162 4.13 -2.72 3.45
N TYR A 163 4.91 -2.85 4.53
CA TYR A 163 5.75 -4.02 4.74
C TYR A 163 4.93 -5.30 4.96
N GLY A 164 3.85 -5.24 5.76
CA GLY A 164 2.97 -6.38 5.98
C GLY A 164 2.31 -6.89 4.68
N TYR A 165 1.78 -5.99 3.86
CA TYR A 165 1.21 -6.36 2.56
C TYR A 165 2.26 -6.78 1.54
N ALA A 166 3.44 -6.16 1.52
CA ALA A 166 4.55 -6.63 0.70
C ALA A 166 4.94 -8.06 1.04
N ALA A 167 5.07 -8.39 2.33
CA ALA A 167 5.38 -9.74 2.79
C ALA A 167 4.27 -10.75 2.45
N ARG A 168 3.00 -10.36 2.62
CA ARG A 168 1.83 -11.19 2.29
C ARG A 168 1.77 -11.58 0.81
N TYR A 169 2.01 -10.62 -0.07
CA TYR A 169 1.86 -10.81 -1.52
C TYR A 169 3.14 -11.22 -2.23
N ALA A 170 4.31 -11.06 -1.60
CA ALA A 170 5.58 -11.54 -2.13
C ALA A 170 5.50 -13.03 -2.53
N PRO A 171 6.20 -13.48 -3.57
CA PRO A 171 6.20 -14.90 -3.97
C PRO A 171 6.68 -15.84 -2.84
N THR A 172 6.10 -17.05 -2.75
CA THR A 172 6.48 -18.06 -1.74
C THR A 172 7.86 -18.64 -1.94
N THR A 173 8.44 -18.46 -3.11
CA THR A 173 9.81 -18.85 -3.43
C THR A 173 10.85 -17.94 -2.76
N VAL A 174 10.44 -16.79 -2.20
CA VAL A 174 11.35 -15.77 -1.64
C VAL A 174 11.04 -15.52 -0.15
N ILE A 175 10.95 -16.59 0.65
CA ILE A 175 10.62 -16.52 2.08
C ILE A 175 11.60 -15.66 2.87
N GLU A 176 12.90 -15.76 2.57
CA GLU A 176 13.93 -14.94 3.25
C GLU A 176 13.66 -13.45 3.05
N ALA A 177 13.32 -13.02 1.83
CA ALA A 177 12.97 -11.62 1.57
C ALA A 177 11.67 -11.19 2.27
N ARG A 178 10.71 -12.10 2.50
CA ARG A 178 9.51 -11.80 3.32
C ARG A 178 9.89 -11.52 4.77
N ILE A 179 10.81 -12.33 5.32
CA ILE A 179 11.31 -12.16 6.69
C ILE A 179 12.14 -10.88 6.77
N ASP A 180 13.04 -10.63 5.82
CA ASP A 180 13.89 -9.43 5.80
C ASP A 180 13.09 -8.15 5.55
N ALA A 181 12.05 -8.19 4.72
CA ALA A 181 11.11 -7.06 4.58
C ALA A 181 10.54 -6.64 5.94
N LEU A 182 10.25 -7.61 6.81
CA LEU A 182 9.64 -7.37 8.10
C LEU A 182 10.66 -7.07 9.22
N VAL A 183 11.75 -7.83 9.25
CA VAL A 183 12.76 -7.85 10.33
C VAL A 183 13.90 -6.87 10.05
N GLY A 184 14.22 -6.66 8.77
CA GLY A 184 15.49 -6.09 8.30
C GLY A 184 15.72 -4.60 8.52
N THR A 185 14.85 -3.87 9.22
CA THR A 185 14.94 -2.40 9.29
C THR A 185 14.64 -1.77 10.64
N ASN A 186 14.96 -2.41 11.78
CA ASN A 186 14.65 -1.84 13.11
C ASN A 186 13.16 -1.45 13.26
N MET A 187 12.29 -1.97 12.39
CA MET A 187 10.90 -1.57 12.30
C MET A 187 10.16 -2.11 13.52
N LEU A 188 10.28 -3.41 13.80
CA LEU A 188 9.72 -4.04 15.00
C LEU A 188 10.14 -3.31 16.30
N SER A 189 11.41 -2.88 16.42
CA SER A 189 11.88 -2.18 17.62
C SER A 189 11.31 -0.76 17.76
N ARG A 190 11.05 -0.06 16.65
CA ARG A 190 10.37 1.26 16.64
C ARG A 190 8.84 1.14 16.79
N LEU A 191 8.24 0.10 16.22
CA LEU A 191 6.80 -0.17 16.29
C LEU A 191 6.33 -0.54 17.71
N LEU A 192 7.20 -1.15 18.53
CA LEU A 192 6.94 -1.41 19.95
C LEU A 192 6.85 -0.13 20.81
N HIS A 193 7.30 1.03 20.29
CA HIS A 193 7.26 2.32 20.99
C HIS A 193 6.13 3.25 20.53
N VAL A 194 5.30 2.80 19.57
CA VAL A 194 4.19 3.59 19.02
C VAL A 194 3.11 3.79 20.10
N ARG A 195 2.75 5.04 20.37
CA ARG A 195 1.79 5.40 21.42
C ARG A 195 0.36 5.44 20.89
N HIS A 196 0.17 5.86 19.64
CA HIS A 196 -1.14 6.09 19.06
C HIS A 196 -1.90 4.78 18.72
N PRO A 197 -3.19 4.64 19.11
CA PRO A 197 -3.99 3.44 18.88
C PRO A 197 -4.08 3.00 17.41
N THR A 198 -4.24 3.95 16.49
CA THR A 198 -4.38 3.66 15.05
C THR A 198 -3.11 3.05 14.46
N ALA A 199 -1.94 3.53 14.90
CA ALA A 199 -0.67 3.01 14.47
C ALA A 199 -0.38 1.64 15.10
N LYS A 200 -0.82 1.39 16.35
CA LYS A 200 -0.81 0.03 16.92
C LYS A 200 -1.67 -0.95 16.13
N GLN A 201 -2.86 -0.55 15.70
CA GLN A 201 -3.74 -1.39 14.90
C GLN A 201 -3.09 -1.77 13.56
N ALA A 202 -2.45 -0.79 12.89
CA ALA A 202 -1.69 -1.04 11.67
C ALA A 202 -0.56 -2.08 11.87
N VAL A 203 0.13 -2.02 13.00
CA VAL A 203 1.16 -2.99 13.39
C VAL A 203 0.57 -4.36 13.66
N ILE A 204 -0.55 -4.44 14.39
CA ILE A 204 -1.25 -5.70 14.64
C ILE A 204 -1.70 -6.34 13.32
N THR A 205 -2.33 -5.56 12.43
CA THR A 205 -2.71 -6.04 11.10
C THR A 205 -1.49 -6.52 10.31
N ALA A 206 -0.39 -5.77 10.31
CA ALA A 206 0.84 -6.21 9.66
C ALA A 206 1.36 -7.54 10.23
N ILE A 207 1.24 -7.75 11.55
CA ILE A 207 1.59 -9.02 12.21
C ILE A 207 0.63 -10.15 11.82
N ASP A 208 -0.69 -9.90 11.82
CA ASP A 208 -1.71 -10.89 11.46
C ASP A 208 -1.56 -11.36 10.01
N LEU A 209 -1.19 -10.45 9.10
CA LEU A 209 -0.94 -10.79 7.69
C LEU A 209 0.21 -11.81 7.53
N LEU A 210 1.05 -11.98 8.54
CA LEU A 210 2.15 -12.95 8.58
C LEU A 210 1.77 -14.29 9.20
N GLY A 211 0.88 -14.27 10.21
CA GLY A 211 0.50 -15.46 10.98
C GLY A 211 -0.42 -16.44 10.24
N LEU A 212 -0.78 -16.15 8.99
CA LEU A 212 -1.65 -16.97 8.13
C LEU A 212 -0.90 -18.01 7.29
N TYR A 213 0.28 -18.46 7.75
CA TYR A 213 1.04 -19.57 7.16
C TYR A 213 1.41 -20.62 8.21
#